data_AF-A0A9C7G5S4-F1
#
_entry.id   AF-A0A9C7G5S4-F1
#
_cell.length_a   1.000
_cell.length_b   1.000
_cell.length_c   1.000
_cell.angle_alpha   90.00
_cell.angle_beta   90.00
_cell.angle_gamma   90.00
#
_symmetry.space_group_name_H-M   'P 1'
#
loop_
_entity.id
_entity.type
_entity.pdbx_description
1 polymer ?
#
loop_
_entity_poly.entity_id
_entity_poly.type
_entity_poly.pdbx_seq_one_letter_code
_entity_poly.pdbx_strand_id
1 'polypeptide(L)' 'MKQNNKFIEGEKVILNTTGETVTINKFSYVANMKKYSYTLKEKPSFYFEEEISKQ' A
#
# COMPACT_ATOMS: atom_id res chain seq x y z
N MET A 1 14.56 -8.76 -13.08
CA MET A 1 13.11 -8.43 -13.11
C MET A 1 12.83 -7.51 -11.94
N LYS A 2 12.63 -6.21 -12.18
CA LYS A 2 12.41 -5.24 -11.10
C LYS A 2 11.00 -5.48 -10.53
N GLN A 3 10.93 -6.04 -9.32
CA GLN A 3 9.69 -6.00 -8.56
C GLN A 3 9.39 -4.53 -8.28
N ASN A 4 8.42 -3.98 -9.01
CA ASN A 4 8.04 -2.57 -8.93
C ASN A 4 7.16 -2.28 -7.72
N ASN A 5 7.33 -3.06 -6.64
CA ASN A 5 6.58 -2.91 -5.42
C ASN A 5 7.21 -1.78 -4.60
N LYS A 6 6.45 -0.71 -4.33
CA LYS A 6 6.94 0.45 -3.59
C LYS A 6 6.99 0.23 -2.08
N PHE A 7 6.12 -0.65 -1.56
CA PHE A 7 5.92 -0.86 -0.13
C PHE A 7 5.85 -2.34 0.23
N ILE A 8 6.39 -2.72 1.38
CA ILE A 8 6.43 -4.11 1.83
C ILE A 8 5.54 -4.35 3.06
N GLU A 9 5.22 -5.61 3.32
CA GLU A 9 4.47 -6.02 4.52
C GLU A 9 5.22 -5.58 5.79
N GLY A 10 4.50 -4.95 6.72
CA GLY A 10 5.05 -4.38 7.95
C GLY A 10 5.62 -2.97 7.82
N GLU A 11 5.67 -2.38 6.62
CA GLU A 11 6.14 -1.01 6.41
C GLU A 11 5.09 0.01 6.88
N LYS A 12 5.55 1.11 7.49
CA LYS A 12 4.70 2.24 7.84
C LYS A 12 4.61 3.22 6.68
N VAL A 13 3.39 3.57 6.31
CA VAL A 13 3.08 4.51 5.22
C VAL A 13 2.09 5.54 5.71
N ILE A 14 2.04 6.69 5.06
CA ILE A 14 1.06 7.73 5.36
C ILE A 14 -0.07 7.61 4.35
N LEU A 15 -1.31 7.50 4.83
CA LEU A 15 -2.48 7.62 3.98
C LEU A 15 -2.63 9.07 3.53
N ASN A 16 -2.60 9.32 2.23
CA ASN A 16 -2.80 10.67 1.68
C ASN A 16 -4.23 11.18 1.95
N THR A 17 -5.20 10.26 2.06
CA THR A 17 -6.62 10.60 2.26
C THR A 17 -6.92 11.11 3.67
N THR A 18 -6.31 10.52 4.70
CA THR A 18 -6.57 10.87 6.12
C THR A 18 -5.39 11.54 6.80
N GLY A 19 -4.19 11.50 6.23
CA GLY A 19 -2.96 11.93 6.87
C GLY A 19 -2.49 11.00 7.99
N GLU A 20 -3.13 9.83 8.17
CA GLU A 20 -2.78 8.89 9.23
C GLU A 20 -1.58 8.03 8.83
N THR A 21 -0.68 7.80 9.78
CA THR A 21 0.38 6.80 9.62
C THR A 21 -0.19 5.42 9.90
N VAL A 22 -0.15 4.56 8.89
CA VAL A 22 -0.71 3.22 8.93
C VAL A 22 0.33 2.17 8.56
N THR A 23 0.09 0.93 8.95
CA THR A 23 1.00 -0.18 8.64
C THR A 23 0.46 -1.04 7.51
N ILE A 24 1.29 -1.32 6.49
CA ILE A 24 0.99 -2.27 5.43
C ILE A 24 0.89 -3.67 6.05
N ASN A 25 -0.27 -4.31 5.88
CA ASN A 25 -0.47 -5.70 6.30
C ASN A 25 -0.04 -6.66 5.21
N LYS A 26 -0.58 -6.47 4.00
CA LYS A 26 -0.33 -7.33 2.84
C LYS A 26 -0.36 -6.52 1.56
N PHE A 27 0.39 -6.94 0.54
CA PHE A 27 0.28 -6.38 -0.81
C PHE A 27 -0.06 -7.48 -1.82
N SER A 28 -0.73 -7.10 -2.90
CA SER A 28 -1.09 -8.02 -3.99
C SER A 28 -0.97 -7.32 -5.34
N TYR A 29 -0.45 -8.03 -6.33
CA TYR A 29 -0.30 -7.51 -7.69
C TYR A 29 -1.60 -7.67 -8.47
N VAL A 30 -2.18 -6.56 -8.89
CA VAL A 30 -3.40 -6.54 -9.71
C VAL A 30 -3.00 -6.50 -11.17
N ALA A 31 -2.92 -7.67 -11.81
CA ALA A 31 -2.47 -7.81 -13.20
C ALA A 31 -3.31 -6.98 -14.19
N ASN A 32 -4.62 -6.83 -13.93
CA ASN A 32 -5.52 -6.06 -14.77
C ASN A 32 -5.14 -4.57 -14.84
N MET A 33 -4.71 -3.99 -13.71
CA MET A 33 -4.28 -2.59 -13.62
C MET A 33 -2.77 -2.42 -13.76
N LYS A 34 -2.01 -3.53 -13.78
CA LYS A 34 -0.55 -3.59 -13.70
C LYS A 34 0.03 -2.81 -12.51
N LYS A 35 -0.73 -2.74 -11.40
CA LYS A 35 -0.39 -1.98 -10.19
C LYS A 35 -0.40 -2.89 -8.97
N TYR A 36 0.33 -2.50 -7.93
CA TYR A 36 0.23 -3.15 -6.63
C TYR A 36 -0.89 -2.52 -5.79
N SER A 37 -1.66 -3.38 -5.13
CA SER A 37 -2.65 -3.01 -4.12
C SER A 37 -2.12 -3.39 -2.74
N TYR A 38 -2.49 -2.61 -1.74
CA TYR A 38 -2.02 -2.76 -0.37
C TYR A 38 -3.21 -2.78 0.57
N THR A 39 -3.17 -3.68 1.53
CA THR A 39 -4.14 -3.78 2.61
C THR A 39 -3.47 -3.31 3.89
N LEU A 40 -4.16 -2.48 4.66
CA LEU A 40 -3.64 -1.97 5.93
C LEU A 40 -4.00 -2.90 7.07
N LYS A 41 -3.20 -2.83 8.14
CA LYS A 41 -3.43 -3.64 9.35
C LYS A 41 -4.53 -3.04 10.24
N GLU A 42 -4.61 -1.71 10.27
CA GLU A 42 -5.56 -0.98 11.12
C GLU A 42 -6.98 -0.93 10.54
N LYS A 43 -7.10 -1.00 9.20
CA LYS A 43 -8.38 -0.95 8.50
C LYS A 43 -8.40 -1.99 7.37
N PRO A 44 -9.45 -2.82 7.25
CA PRO A 44 -9.61 -3.80 6.17
C PRO A 44 -10.03 -3.13 4.86
N SER A 45 -9.29 -2.09 4.46
CA SER A 45 -9.50 -1.34 3.23
C SER A 45 -8.33 -1.59 2.28
N PHE A 46 -8.62 -1.59 0.98
CA PHE A 46 -7.62 -1.69 -0.07
C PHE A 46 -7.20 -0.29 -0.51
N TYR A 47 -5.91 -0.10 -0.74
CA TYR A 47 -5.33 1.15 -1.20
C TYR A 47 -4.32 0.89 -2.31
N PHE A 48 -4.14 1.87 -3.18
CA PHE A 48 -3.13 1.82 -4.24
C PHE A 48 -1.92 2.69 -3.91
N GLU A 49 -0.82 2.48 -4.65
CA GLU A 49 0.45 3.23 -4.50
C GLU A 49 0.32 4.75 -4.57
N GLU A 50 -0.77 5.27 -5.14
CA GLU A 50 -1.05 6.71 -5.26
C GLU A 50 -1.76 7.27 -4.02
N GLU A 51 -2.43 6.42 -3.25
CA GLU A 51 -3.18 6.81 -2.04
C GLU A 51 -2.33 6.74 -0.76
N ILE A 52 -1.17 6.11 -0.84
CA ILE A 52 -0.23 5.96 0.27
C ILE A 52 1.14 6.51 -0.12
N SER A 53 1.74 7.26 0.80
CA SER A 53 3.06 7.85 0.66
C SER A 53 4.03 7.25 1.66
N LYS A 54 5.32 7.24 1.34
CA LYS A 54 6.35 6.93 2.34
C LYS A 54 6.36 8.04 3.39
N GLN A 55 6.51 7.64 4.65
CA GLN A 55 6.85 8.56 5.74
C GLN A 55 8.22 9.19 5.50
#